data_AF-A0A0B1SL63-F1
#
_entry.id   AF-A0A0B1SL63-F1
#
_cell.length_a   1.000
_cell.length_b   1.000
_cell.length_c   1.000
_cell.angle_alpha   90.00
_cell.angle_beta   90.00
_cell.angle_gamma   90.00
#
_symmetry.space_group_name_H-M   'P 1'
#
loop_
_entity.id
_entity.type
_entity.pdbx_description
1 polymer ?
#
loop_
_entity_poly.entity_id
_entity_poly.type
_entity_poly.pdbx_seq_one_letter_code
_entity_poly.pdbx_strand_id
1 'polypeptide(L)'
;MTILKKGDSWIGLKREGRDFIWPDNKKLQRTDFTMWYRNQVPFTGPECMSMFEDKKLGGYYWKSHPCTMGLPYVCEIKPCSTEKYCTEPLTSRRQMHRMYMAPIKQEPAKKP
;
A
#
# COMPACT_ATOMS: atom_id res chain seq x y z
N MET A 1 -2.09 17.92 -0.96
CA MET A 1 -2.48 16.74 -1.76
C MET A 1 -1.19 16.11 -2.28
N THR A 2 -0.67 15.10 -1.60
CA THR A 2 0.61 14.49 -2.00
C THR A 2 0.32 13.51 -3.14
N ILE A 3 0.67 13.91 -4.36
CA ILE A 3 0.65 13.03 -5.53
C ILE A 3 1.71 11.94 -5.25
N LEU A 4 1.28 10.68 -5.13
CA LEU A 4 2.21 9.56 -5.08
C LEU A 4 2.99 9.56 -6.40
N LYS A 5 4.29 9.89 -6.34
CA LYS A 5 5.16 9.82 -7.52
C LYS A 5 5.21 8.38 -8.03
N LYS A 6 5.26 8.25 -9.35
CA LYS A 6 5.50 7.00 -10.06
C LYS A 6 6.83 6.41 -9.58
N GLY A 7 6.79 5.30 -8.85
CA GLY A 7 7.96 4.73 -8.21
C GLY A 7 7.61 3.52 -7.35
N ASP A 8 8.63 2.86 -6.84
CA ASP A 8 8.48 1.70 -5.98
C ASP A 8 7.75 2.07 -4.69
N SER A 9 6.94 1.16 -4.17
CA SER A 9 6.29 1.30 -2.88
C SER A 9 6.57 0.09 -2.02
N TRP A 10 6.92 0.30 -0.76
CA TRP A 10 7.05 -0.77 0.21
C TRP A 10 5.75 -1.57 0.35
N ILE A 11 5.93 -2.88 0.40
CA ILE A 11 4.91 -3.84 0.82
C ILE A 11 5.33 -4.45 2.15
N GLY A 12 4.39 -5.08 2.86
CA GLY A 12 4.63 -5.62 4.21
C GLY A 12 5.59 -6.81 4.30
N LEU A 13 6.31 -7.17 3.23
CA LEU A 13 7.19 -8.34 3.20
C LEU A 13 8.64 -7.92 3.46
N LYS A 14 9.29 -8.59 4.43
CA LYS A 14 10.73 -8.45 4.68
C LYS A 14 11.41 -9.82 4.70
N ARG A 15 12.70 -9.83 4.43
CA ARG A 15 13.54 -11.02 4.60
C ARG A 15 14.24 -10.96 5.96
N GLU A 16 14.07 -12.01 6.75
CA GLU A 16 14.81 -12.24 8.00
C GLU A 16 15.54 -13.58 7.91
N GLY A 17 16.87 -13.52 7.85
CA GLY A 17 17.70 -14.70 7.62
C GLY A 17 17.41 -15.35 6.25
N ARG A 18 16.71 -16.49 6.25
CA ARG A 18 16.29 -17.20 5.02
C ARG A 18 14.80 -17.08 4.73
N ASP A 19 14.03 -16.55 5.66
CA ASP A 19 12.58 -16.52 5.56
C ASP A 19 12.09 -15.15 5.07
N PHE A 20 11.02 -15.17 4.28
CA PHE A 20 10.23 -13.99 3.97
C PHE A 20 9.03 -13.94 4.89
N ILE A 21 8.87 -12.84 5.63
CA ILE A 21 7.92 -12.74 6.75
C ILE A 21 7.05 -11.51 6.56
N TRP A 22 5.73 -11.72 6.68
CA TRP A 22 4.71 -10.68 6.71
C TRP A 22 4.61 -10.03 8.11
N PRO A 23 3.95 -8.86 8.26
CA PRO A 23 3.92 -8.14 9.53
C PRO A 23 3.15 -8.85 10.64
N ASP A 24 2.33 -9.84 10.30
CA ASP A 24 1.60 -10.71 11.22
C ASP A 24 2.40 -11.96 11.64
N ASN A 25 3.70 -11.98 11.34
CA ASN A 25 4.63 -13.11 11.55
C ASN A 25 4.35 -14.35 10.71
N LYS A 26 3.46 -14.29 9.72
CA LYS A 26 3.31 -15.39 8.76
C LYS A 26 4.51 -15.44 7.83
N LYS A 27 5.06 -16.63 7.67
CA LYS A 27 6.13 -16.90 6.72
C LYS A 27 5.52 -17.23 5.36
N LEU A 28 6.04 -16.57 4.32
CA LEU A 28 5.72 -16.89 2.93
C LEU A 28 6.18 -18.32 2.62
N GLN A 29 5.25 -19.18 2.25
CA GLN A 29 5.50 -20.57 1.88
C GLN A 29 5.89 -20.68 0.43
N ARG A 30 6.54 -21.80 0.07
CA ARG A 30 6.95 -22.09 -1.31
C ARG A 30 5.76 -22.18 -2.28
N THR A 31 4.59 -22.56 -1.78
CA THR A 31 3.35 -22.73 -2.56
C THR A 31 2.52 -21.45 -2.62
N ASP A 32 2.91 -20.39 -1.91
CA ASP A 32 2.16 -19.15 -1.93
C ASP A 32 2.32 -18.43 -3.26
N PHE A 33 1.32 -17.64 -3.62
CA PHE A 33 1.39 -16.77 -4.77
C PHE A 33 2.52 -15.74 -4.59
N THR A 34 3.33 -15.55 -5.63
CA THR A 34 4.44 -14.60 -5.63
C THR A 34 4.55 -13.87 -6.95
N MET A 35 5.08 -12.65 -6.91
CA MET A 35 5.30 -11.80 -8.09
C MET A 35 6.77 -11.37 -8.22
N TRP A 36 7.71 -12.29 -7.95
CA TRP A 36 9.14 -11.98 -7.99
C TRP A 36 9.58 -11.42 -9.35
N TYR A 37 10.34 -10.33 -9.32
CA TYR A 37 10.96 -9.82 -10.53
C TYR A 37 12.14 -10.71 -10.95
N ARG A 38 12.06 -11.29 -12.16
CA ARG A 38 13.16 -11.97 -12.86
C ARG A 38 14.00 -12.93 -12.00
N ASN A 39 13.36 -13.79 -11.22
CA ASN A 39 14.01 -14.89 -10.48
C ASN A 39 15.19 -14.46 -9.58
N GLN A 40 15.19 -13.24 -9.03
CA GLN A 40 16.35 -12.74 -8.29
C GLN A 40 16.66 -13.57 -7.03
N VAL A 41 17.86 -14.17 -7.01
CA VAL A 41 18.56 -14.75 -5.85
C VAL A 41 20.08 -14.51 -6.03
N PRO A 42 20.88 -14.20 -4.98
CA PRO A 42 20.53 -14.04 -3.58
C PRO A 42 20.78 -12.63 -3.02
N PHE A 43 19.84 -12.28 -2.15
CA PHE A 43 19.87 -11.16 -1.22
C PHE A 43 20.98 -11.39 -0.17
N THR A 44 21.91 -10.43 -0.04
CA THR A 44 23.10 -10.53 0.82
C THR A 44 22.90 -9.88 2.20
N GLY A 45 21.68 -9.46 2.53
CA GLY A 45 21.35 -8.87 3.84
C GLY A 45 19.85 -8.91 4.19
N PRO A 46 19.45 -8.28 5.33
CA PRO A 46 18.05 -8.03 5.64
C PRO A 46 17.50 -7.03 4.61
N GLU A 47 16.55 -7.49 3.83
CA GLU A 47 16.01 -6.71 2.72
C GLU A 47 14.50 -6.59 2.84
N CYS A 48 14.01 -5.41 2.51
CA CYS A 48 12.60 -5.07 2.50
C CYS A 48 12.09 -5.14 1.06
N MET A 49 10.86 -5.60 0.87
CA MET A 49 10.31 -5.79 -0.46
C MET A 49 9.44 -4.61 -0.86
N SER A 50 9.62 -4.18 -2.11
CA SER A 50 8.81 -3.16 -2.74
C SER A 50 8.07 -3.74 -3.95
N MET A 51 6.94 -3.14 -4.28
CA MET A 51 6.21 -3.37 -5.52
C MET A 51 6.44 -2.23 -6.49
N PHE A 52 6.54 -2.55 -7.78
CA PHE A 52 6.65 -1.57 -8.85
C PHE A 52 5.95 -2.05 -10.12
N GLU A 53 5.60 -1.12 -10.99
CA GLU A 53 5.05 -1.39 -12.33
C GLU A 53 6.20 -1.57 -13.34
N ASP A 54 6.32 -2.76 -13.95
CA ASP A 54 7.17 -2.96 -15.12
C ASP A 54 6.33 -2.77 -16.39
N LYS A 55 6.51 -1.61 -17.04
CA LYS A 55 5.79 -1.26 -18.28
C LYS A 55 6.16 -2.14 -19.47
N LYS A 56 7.36 -2.74 -19.49
CA LYS A 56 7.79 -3.61 -20.60
C LYS A 56 7.10 -4.96 -20.53
N LEU A 57 6.92 -5.47 -19.31
CA LEU A 57 6.22 -6.73 -19.07
C LEU A 57 4.70 -6.55 -18.88
N GLY A 58 4.24 -5.31 -18.69
CA GLY A 58 2.82 -4.98 -18.56
C GLY A 58 2.22 -5.45 -17.23
N GLY A 59 2.96 -5.36 -16.13
CA GLY A 59 2.51 -5.91 -14.84
C GLY A 59 3.22 -5.31 -13.62
N TYR A 60 2.82 -5.80 -12.44
CA TYR A 60 3.43 -5.45 -11.17
C TYR A 60 4.33 -6.57 -10.68
N TYR A 61 5.48 -6.19 -10.14
CA TYR A 61 6.47 -7.14 -9.65
C TYR A 61 7.07 -6.68 -8.33
N TRP A 62 7.65 -7.63 -7.62
CA TRP A 62 8.33 -7.43 -6.35
C TRP A 62 9.83 -7.46 -6.56
N LYS A 63 10.51 -6.51 -5.92
CA LYS A 63 11.97 -6.49 -5.84
C LYS A 63 12.40 -6.05 -4.45
N SER A 64 13.60 -6.47 -4.08
CA SER A 64 14.18 -6.16 -2.79
C SER A 64 14.99 -4.87 -2.83
N HIS A 65 15.12 -4.26 -1.66
CA HIS A 65 15.90 -3.05 -1.42
C HIS A 65 16.41 -3.04 0.02
N PRO A 66 17.49 -2.29 0.33
CA PRO A 66 17.87 -1.99 1.70
C PRO A 66 16.70 -1.36 2.48
N CYS A 67 16.40 -1.89 3.66
CA CYS A 67 15.29 -1.41 4.50
C CYS A 67 15.43 0.06 4.94
N THR A 68 16.62 0.65 4.84
CA THR A 68 16.88 2.05 5.18
C THR A 68 16.43 3.04 4.10
N MET A 69 15.95 2.55 2.94
CA MET A 69 15.51 3.40 1.85
C MET A 69 14.15 4.06 2.13
N GLY A 70 14.06 5.37 1.90
CA GLY A 70 12.83 6.14 2.11
C GLY A 70 11.83 6.03 0.96
N LEU A 71 11.16 4.88 0.82
CA LEU A 71 10.09 4.67 -0.16
C LEU A 71 8.69 4.94 0.43
N PRO A 72 7.70 5.35 -0.38
CA PRO A 72 6.29 5.31 0.03
C PRO A 72 5.87 3.87 0.33
N TYR A 73 4.75 3.69 1.03
CA TYR A 73 4.29 2.36 1.48
C TYR A 73 2.78 2.19 1.29
N VAL A 74 2.36 0.93 1.13
CA VAL A 74 0.95 0.55 1.05
C VAL A 74 0.54 -0.12 2.36
N CYS A 75 -0.56 0.35 2.96
CA CYS A 75 -1.14 -0.24 4.16
C CYS A 75 -2.41 -1.04 3.87
N GLU A 76 -2.58 -2.15 4.57
CA GLU A 76 -3.85 -2.88 4.65
C GLU A 76 -4.67 -2.38 5.85
N ILE A 77 -5.95 -2.09 5.63
CA ILE A 77 -6.91 -1.94 6.71
C ILE A 77 -7.42 -3.34 7.04
N LYS A 78 -7.26 -3.78 8.30
CA LYS A 78 -7.65 -5.13 8.71
C LYS A 78 -9.09 -5.43 8.26
N PRO A 79 -9.33 -6.58 7.59
CA PRO A 79 -10.67 -6.95 7.18
C PRO A 79 -11.56 -7.07 8.41
N CYS A 80 -12.79 -6.62 8.28
CA CYS A 80 -13.76 -6.69 9.37
C CYS A 80 -14.09 -8.15 9.66
N SER A 81 -14.02 -8.52 10.93
CA SER A 81 -14.49 -9.82 11.42
C SER A 81 -15.60 -9.59 12.44
N THR A 82 -16.33 -10.64 12.78
CA THR A 82 -17.35 -10.62 13.85
C THR A 82 -16.79 -10.13 15.20
N GLU A 83 -15.48 -10.26 15.42
CA GLU A 83 -14.76 -9.81 16.62
C GLU A 83 -14.15 -8.40 16.47
N LYS A 84 -14.14 -7.84 15.26
CA LYS A 84 -13.59 -6.53 14.92
C LYS A 84 -14.58 -5.79 14.04
N TYR A 85 -15.57 -5.18 14.70
CA TYR A 85 -16.49 -4.24 14.05
C TYR A 85 -15.68 -3.25 13.23
N CYS A 86 -16.03 -3.09 11.95
CA CYS A 86 -15.55 -1.94 11.19
C CYS A 86 -16.04 -0.71 11.96
N THR A 87 -15.16 0.06 12.61
CA THR A 87 -15.42 1.49 12.64
C THR A 87 -15.54 1.88 11.18
N GLU A 88 -16.67 2.46 10.77
CA GLU A 88 -16.98 2.82 9.39
C GLU A 88 -15.73 3.17 8.58
N PRO A 89 -15.62 2.70 7.31
CA PRO A 89 -14.40 2.86 6.55
C PRO A 89 -14.01 4.33 6.57
N LEU A 90 -12.78 4.66 6.98
CA LEU A 90 -12.28 6.05 7.11
C LEU A 90 -12.43 6.87 5.81
N THR A 91 -12.75 6.22 4.69
CA THR A 91 -13.17 6.82 3.42
C THR A 91 -14.54 7.49 3.47
N SER A 92 -15.51 7.00 4.26
CA SER A 92 -16.82 7.66 4.46
C SER A 92 -16.62 9.04 5.09
N ARG A 93 -15.79 9.14 6.14
CA ARG A 93 -15.44 10.45 6.74
C ARG A 93 -14.64 11.36 5.80
N ARG A 94 -13.76 10.84 4.94
CA ARG A 94 -13.03 11.69 3.96
C ARG A 94 -13.94 12.23 2.85
N GLN A 95 -14.92 11.45 2.39
CA GLN A 95 -15.94 11.94 1.45
C GLN A 95 -16.82 13.01 2.10
N MET A 96 -17.26 12.78 3.34
CA MET A 96 -18.03 13.76 4.11
C MET A 96 -17.24 15.05 4.36
N HIS A 97 -15.98 14.97 4.79
CA HIS A 97 -15.15 16.17 5.00
C HIS A 97 -14.96 16.98 3.72
N ARG A 98 -14.92 16.33 2.54
CA ARG A 98 -14.84 17.00 1.24
C ARG A 98 -16.18 17.59 0.80
N MET A 99 -17.32 16.99 1.17
CA MET A 99 -18.65 17.58 1.00
C MET A 99 -18.86 18.81 1.89
N TYR A 100 -18.48 18.75 3.16
CA TYR A 100 -18.63 19.87 4.11
C TYR A 100 -17.63 21.03 3.88
N MET A 101 -16.56 20.79 3.13
CA MET A 101 -15.59 21.82 2.70
C MET A 101 -15.83 22.30 1.27
N ALA A 102 -16.88 21.82 0.59
CA ALA A 102 -17.28 22.40 -0.68
C ALA A 102 -17.78 23.84 -0.40
N PRO A 103 -17.27 24.87 -1.11
CA PRO A 103 -17.79 26.22 -0.94
C PRO A 103 -19.29 26.19 -1.28
N ILE A 104 -20.11 26.62 -0.33
CA ILE A 104 -21.53 26.88 -0.56
C ILE A 104 -21.58 27.87 -1.73
N LYS A 105 -22.10 27.44 -2.88
CA LYS A 105 -22.43 28.37 -3.96
C LYS A 105 -23.49 29.30 -3.39
N GLN A 106 -23.13 30.55 -3.14
CA GLN A 106 -24.10 31.58 -2.78
C GLN A 106 -25.00 31.78 -3.99
N GLU A 107 -26.27 31.38 -3.86
CA GLU A 107 -27.31 31.73 -4.82
C GLU A 107 -27.55 33.24 -4.72
N PRO A 108 -27.60 33.98 -5.84
CA PRO A 108 -27.74 35.43 -5.80
C PRO A 108 -29.07 35.81 -5.14
N ALA A 109 -28.99 36.72 -4.17
CA ALA A 109 -30.15 37.20 -3.42
C ALA A 109 -31.24 37.72 -4.37
N LYS A 110 -32.44 37.13 -4.27
CA LYS A 110 -33.64 37.62 -4.95
C LYS A 110 -33.97 39.00 -4.35
N LYS A 111 -33.78 40.05 -5.15
CA LYS A 111 -34.13 41.43 -4.79
C LYS A 111 -35.67 41.55 -4.69
N PRO A 112 -36.22 42.28 -3.71
CA PRO A 112 -37.67 42.46 -3.54
C PRO A 112 -38.33 43.12 -4.75
#